data_AF-A0A081A8E2-F1
#
_entry.id   AF-A0A081A8E2-F1
#
_cell.length_a   1.000
_cell.length_b   1.000
_cell.length_c   1.000
_cell.angle_alpha   90.00
_cell.angle_beta   90.00
_cell.angle_gamma   90.00
#
_symmetry.space_group_name_H-M   'P 1'
#
loop_
_entity.id
_entity.type
_entity.pdbx_description
1 polymer ?
#
loop_
_entity_poly.entity_id
_entity_poly.type
_entity_poly.pdbx_seq_one_letter_code
_entity_poly.pdbx_strand_id
1 'polypeptide(L)'
;MTNPGREVDKSLNSLNGMDRKGKPKKRTVTQQQKLINHRINMVEFRIRKKEQFERLKKEHERLEREMKRLLAGLQNDFSHESLWVYFGEQNMVRSMVELIVEKEKLRKQNVARRTDVQRHDAFRKEVMNAVRLLSNEESLIHNDGGMIVPDKEPTFDYHPLSIEEVNAVLYPLDKEFMSNLPPVSFIGAILGWNVYREESSLTASLPSTHVQLTKRLHCSIATATQISLEQGDNLRPLLATPIGWSVACRPKVSTHVLQEVNAECCVMAHTFPGPLTCHYVFLERVAQWELPDGRKKLGLSMNVIDSTVSRLSSTDVRTHEPNPIKWAKEGWASVTITEVDATTVDVVYDQWARCESKLHADYVVAQWAQFLVRWEQIVAPFRFLTR
;
A
#
# COMPACT_ATOMS: atom_id res chain seq x y z
N MET A 1 8.84 29.10 -63.22
CA MET A 1 7.38 29.00 -63.39
C MET A 1 6.74 28.80 -62.02
N THR A 2 5.82 29.71 -61.68
CA THR A 2 4.82 29.71 -60.60
C THR A 2 5.26 29.55 -59.14
N ASN A 3 5.35 30.71 -58.50
CA ASN A 3 5.23 30.99 -57.07
C ASN A 3 3.78 30.76 -56.59
N PRO A 4 3.51 30.18 -55.41
CA PRO A 4 2.25 30.43 -54.71
C PRO A 4 2.53 31.01 -53.32
N GLY A 5 2.78 32.33 -53.30
CA GLY A 5 2.46 33.15 -52.14
C GLY A 5 0.95 33.44 -52.12
N ARG A 6 0.40 33.55 -50.91
CA ARG A 6 -0.98 33.99 -50.59
C ARG A 6 -2.11 33.02 -50.94
N GLU A 7 -2.33 32.05 -50.06
CA GLU A 7 -3.68 31.55 -49.78
C GLU A 7 -3.80 31.15 -48.30
N VAL A 8 -3.57 32.12 -47.41
CA VAL A 8 -3.95 32.00 -45.99
C VAL A 8 -4.80 33.21 -45.65
N ASP A 9 -6.00 33.24 -46.22
CA ASP A 9 -7.07 34.14 -45.78
C ASP A 9 -8.35 33.75 -46.53
N LYS A 10 -9.11 32.76 -46.01
CA LYS A 10 -10.55 32.57 -46.32
C LYS A 10 -11.27 31.38 -45.63
N SER A 11 -10.88 30.95 -44.44
CA SER A 11 -11.65 29.87 -43.75
C SER A 11 -11.91 30.05 -42.25
N LEU A 12 -11.79 31.27 -41.71
CA LEU A 12 -11.95 31.50 -40.25
C LEU A 12 -13.23 32.20 -39.81
N ASN A 13 -14.26 32.27 -40.66
CA ASN A 13 -15.56 32.85 -40.30
C ASN A 13 -16.73 31.89 -40.53
N SER A 14 -16.81 30.81 -39.77
CA SER A 14 -18.09 30.16 -39.50
C SER A 14 -17.95 29.18 -38.34
N LEU A 15 -18.39 29.60 -37.15
CA LEU A 15 -18.95 28.79 -36.06
C LEU A 15 -19.08 29.69 -34.82
N ASN A 16 -19.88 30.76 -34.95
CA ASN A 16 -20.30 31.57 -33.81
C ASN A 16 -21.66 31.04 -33.34
N GLY A 17 -21.64 30.24 -32.27
CA GLY A 17 -22.86 29.91 -31.55
C GLY A 17 -23.50 31.18 -31.01
N MET A 18 -24.77 31.39 -31.35
CA MET A 18 -25.56 32.53 -30.87
C MET A 18 -25.82 32.41 -29.36
N ASP A 19 -25.82 33.54 -28.66
CA ASP A 19 -26.37 33.61 -27.31
C ASP A 19 -27.92 33.61 -27.36
N ARG A 20 -28.57 33.49 -26.18
CA ARG A 20 -30.04 33.50 -26.05
C ARG A 20 -30.71 34.80 -26.54
N LYS A 21 -29.94 35.78 -27.04
CA LYS A 21 -30.42 37.07 -27.58
C LYS A 21 -29.93 37.32 -29.03
N GLY A 22 -29.44 36.30 -29.73
CA GLY A 22 -29.13 36.39 -31.16
C GLY A 22 -27.92 37.26 -31.52
N LYS A 23 -26.98 37.52 -30.59
CA LYS A 23 -25.75 38.27 -30.90
C LYS A 23 -24.55 37.34 -31.09
N PRO A 24 -23.64 37.61 -32.06
CA PRO A 24 -22.45 36.80 -32.26
C PRO A 24 -21.48 36.96 -31.08
N LYS A 25 -21.09 35.85 -30.45
CA LYS A 25 -20.05 35.80 -29.40
C LYS A 25 -18.69 36.22 -29.99
N LYS A 26 -18.34 37.50 -29.90
CA LYS A 26 -17.00 38.00 -30.24
C LYS A 26 -15.98 37.50 -29.20
N ARG A 27 -15.24 36.43 -29.51
CA ARG A 27 -13.97 36.15 -28.82
C ARG A 27 -12.97 37.23 -29.20
N THR A 28 -12.31 37.85 -28.21
CA THR A 28 -11.30 38.88 -28.47
C THR A 28 -10.10 38.26 -29.22
N VAL A 29 -9.52 39.01 -30.16
CA VAL A 29 -8.35 38.58 -30.97
C VAL A 29 -7.21 38.04 -30.09
N THR A 30 -7.06 38.60 -28.89
CA THR A 30 -6.11 38.18 -27.85
C THR A 30 -6.37 36.76 -27.31
N GLN A 31 -7.63 36.32 -27.19
CA GLN A 31 -7.95 34.95 -26.79
C GLN A 31 -7.68 33.94 -27.89
N GLN A 32 -7.95 34.30 -29.16
CA GLN A 32 -7.63 33.44 -30.30
C GLN A 32 -6.12 33.25 -30.45
N GLN A 33 -5.34 34.33 -30.30
CA GLN A 33 -3.88 34.25 -30.34
C GLN A 33 -3.31 33.38 -29.21
N LYS A 34 -3.87 33.47 -28.00
CA LYS A 34 -3.48 32.60 -26.86
C LYS A 34 -3.75 31.12 -27.15
N LEU A 35 -4.87 30.79 -27.79
CA LEU A 35 -5.19 29.41 -28.17
C LEU A 35 -4.25 28.87 -29.25
N ILE A 36 -3.85 29.69 -30.21
CA ILE A 36 -2.88 29.32 -31.24
C ILE A 36 -1.50 29.07 -30.62
N ASN A 37 -1.01 30.00 -29.79
CA ASN A 37 0.27 29.84 -29.09
C ASN A 37 0.25 28.62 -28.15
N HIS A 38 -0.85 28.39 -27.44
CA HIS A 38 -0.99 27.19 -26.61
C HIS A 38 -0.91 25.91 -27.44
N ARG A 39 -1.55 25.86 -28.61
CA ARG A 39 -1.46 24.69 -29.52
C ARG A 39 -0.03 24.43 -29.98
N ILE A 40 0.70 25.47 -30.37
CA ILE A 40 2.11 25.37 -30.78
C ILE A 40 2.96 24.83 -29.63
N ASN A 41 2.84 25.42 -28.44
CA ASN A 41 3.57 24.97 -27.25
C ASN A 41 3.24 23.52 -26.87
N MET A 42 1.97 23.11 -27.01
CA MET A 42 1.55 21.73 -26.73
C MET A 42 2.10 20.72 -27.73
N VAL A 43 2.33 21.12 -28.99
CA VAL A 43 2.98 20.28 -30.00
C VAL A 43 4.46 20.13 -29.68
N GLU A 44 5.17 21.23 -29.41
CA GLU A 44 6.59 21.20 -29.03
C GLU A 44 6.81 20.38 -27.75
N PHE A 45 5.95 20.54 -26.75
CA PHE A 45 5.99 19.76 -25.52
C PHE A 45 5.82 18.25 -25.80
N ARG A 46 4.89 17.88 -26.69
CA ARG A 46 4.68 16.47 -27.07
C ARG A 46 5.92 15.89 -27.76
N ILE A 47 6.56 16.66 -28.64
CA ILE A 47 7.77 16.24 -29.35
C ILE A 47 8.91 16.05 -28.35
N ARG A 48 9.19 17.04 -27.49
CA ARG A 48 10.24 16.94 -26.45
C ARG A 48 10.02 15.77 -25.50
N LYS A 49 8.77 15.50 -25.12
CA LYS A 49 8.42 14.38 -24.24
C LYS A 49 8.63 13.03 -24.94
N LYS A 50 8.25 12.93 -26.22
CA LYS A 50 8.50 11.73 -27.04
C LYS A 50 10.00 11.47 -27.16
N GLU A 51 10.80 12.50 -27.42
CA GLU A 51 12.26 12.39 -27.47
C GLU A 51 12.87 11.95 -26.13
N GLN A 52 12.42 12.51 -25.01
CA GLN A 52 12.87 12.08 -23.68
C GLN A 52 12.56 10.61 -23.42
N PHE A 53 11.35 10.16 -23.76
CA PHE A 53 10.95 8.77 -23.59
C PHE A 53 11.80 7.83 -24.46
N GLU A 54 12.03 8.18 -25.73
CA GLU A 54 12.89 7.39 -26.62
C GLU A 54 14.35 7.36 -26.15
N ARG A 55 14.86 8.46 -25.58
CA ARG A 55 16.20 8.47 -24.95
C ARG A 55 16.27 7.52 -23.77
N LEU A 56 15.30 7.56 -22.85
CA LEU A 56 15.26 6.67 -21.69
C LEU A 56 15.14 5.20 -22.10
N LYS A 57 14.33 4.90 -23.12
CA LYS A 57 14.19 3.55 -23.65
C LYS A 57 15.51 3.03 -24.22
N LYS A 58 16.20 3.83 -25.02
CA LYS A 58 17.53 3.48 -25.56
C LYS A 58 18.58 3.27 -24.47
N GLU A 59 18.58 4.11 -23.44
CA GLU A 59 19.48 3.94 -22.28
C GLU A 59 19.16 2.67 -21.49
N HIS A 60 17.88 2.36 -21.28
CA HIS A 60 17.49 1.10 -20.65
C HIS A 60 17.96 -0.12 -21.45
N GLU A 61 17.72 -0.13 -22.78
CA GLU A 61 18.18 -1.21 -23.66
C GLU A 61 19.72 -1.30 -23.73
N ARG A 62 20.43 -0.19 -23.56
CA ARG A 62 21.89 -0.16 -23.47
C ARG A 62 22.35 -0.80 -22.15
N LEU A 63 21.82 -0.34 -21.03
CA LEU A 63 22.19 -0.86 -19.69
C LEU A 63 21.85 -2.34 -19.54
N GLU A 64 20.73 -2.79 -20.10
CA GLU A 64 20.36 -4.21 -20.10
C GLU A 64 21.35 -5.05 -20.92
N ARG A 65 21.80 -4.56 -22.09
CA ARG A 65 22.84 -5.23 -22.87
C ARG A 65 24.19 -5.25 -22.17
N GLU A 66 24.54 -4.17 -21.49
CA GLU A 66 25.78 -4.06 -20.71
C GLU A 66 25.78 -5.04 -19.53
N MET A 67 24.69 -5.11 -18.78
CA MET A 67 24.48 -6.09 -17.72
C MET A 67 24.61 -7.53 -18.24
N LYS A 68 23.96 -7.86 -19.37
CA LYS A 68 24.05 -9.20 -19.99
C LYS A 68 25.48 -9.54 -20.42
N ARG A 69 26.24 -8.58 -20.96
CA ARG A 69 27.64 -8.78 -21.32
C ARG A 69 28.52 -9.05 -20.11
N LEU A 70 28.36 -8.30 -19.03
CA LEU A 70 29.10 -8.51 -17.79
C LEU A 70 28.80 -9.88 -17.18
N LEU A 71 27.53 -10.30 -17.17
CA LEU A 71 27.13 -11.63 -16.71
C LEU A 71 27.75 -12.75 -17.56
N ALA A 72 27.76 -12.60 -18.88
CA ALA A 72 28.37 -13.58 -19.78
C ALA A 72 29.90 -13.65 -19.64
N GLY A 73 30.57 -12.51 -19.43
CA GLY A 73 32.00 -12.45 -19.14
C GLY A 73 32.34 -13.21 -17.85
N LEU A 74 31.63 -12.90 -16.77
CA LEU A 74 31.77 -13.60 -15.50
C LEU A 74 31.54 -15.12 -15.66
N GLN A 75 30.48 -15.52 -16.36
CA GLN A 75 30.20 -16.95 -16.60
C GLN A 75 31.30 -17.67 -17.39
N ASN A 76 31.93 -17.00 -18.36
CA ASN A 76 33.05 -17.55 -19.13
C ASN A 76 34.33 -17.64 -18.29
N ASP A 77 34.63 -16.63 -17.49
CA ASP A 77 35.78 -16.61 -16.57
C ASP A 77 35.66 -17.76 -15.54
N PHE A 78 34.45 -18.01 -15.03
CA PHE A 78 34.16 -19.15 -14.15
C PHE A 78 34.24 -20.53 -14.85
N SER A 79 34.20 -20.57 -16.18
CA SER A 79 34.23 -21.84 -16.95
C SER A 79 35.64 -22.26 -17.35
N HIS A 80 36.63 -21.36 -17.27
CA HIS A 80 37.98 -21.57 -17.79
C HIS A 80 39.06 -21.80 -16.73
N GLU A 81 38.75 -21.61 -15.44
CA GLU A 81 39.72 -21.64 -14.35
C GLU A 81 39.73 -23.01 -13.62
N SER A 82 40.38 -23.98 -14.26
CA SER A 82 40.82 -25.22 -13.61
C SER A 82 42.14 -25.01 -12.88
N LEU A 83 42.13 -24.30 -11.75
CA LEU A 83 43.17 -24.38 -10.71
C LEU A 83 42.62 -23.92 -9.36
N TRP A 84 42.04 -24.90 -8.68
CA TRP A 84 41.62 -24.87 -7.28
C TRP A 84 42.81 -24.50 -6.39
N VAL A 85 42.64 -23.47 -5.56
CA VAL A 85 43.17 -23.29 -4.17
C VAL A 85 43.25 -21.78 -3.87
N TYR A 86 42.22 -21.25 -3.20
CA TYR A 86 42.26 -20.32 -2.05
C TYR A 86 40.81 -19.88 -1.75
N PHE A 87 40.26 -20.46 -0.68
CA PHE A 87 38.86 -20.40 -0.29
C PHE A 87 38.44 -19.03 0.29
N GLY A 88 37.26 -18.54 -0.09
CA GLY A 88 36.50 -17.51 0.64
C GLY A 88 35.54 -16.70 -0.22
N GLU A 89 36.06 -15.97 -1.21
CA GLU A 89 35.30 -14.90 -1.87
C GLU A 89 34.58 -15.34 -3.16
N GLN A 90 35.07 -16.34 -3.89
CA GLN A 90 34.47 -16.73 -5.17
C GLN A 90 33.17 -17.57 -5.07
N ASN A 91 32.95 -18.31 -3.97
CA ASN A 91 31.65 -18.98 -3.75
C ASN A 91 30.52 -17.95 -3.62
N MET A 92 30.80 -16.80 -3.01
CA MET A 92 29.85 -15.71 -2.89
C MET A 92 29.52 -15.08 -4.23
N VAL A 93 30.52 -14.89 -5.11
CA VAL A 93 30.30 -14.32 -6.45
C VAL A 93 29.49 -15.27 -7.33
N ARG A 94 29.80 -16.57 -7.32
CA ARG A 94 29.00 -17.59 -8.03
C ARG A 94 27.57 -17.64 -7.51
N SER A 95 27.38 -17.71 -6.19
CA SER A 95 26.05 -17.66 -5.58
C SER A 95 25.32 -16.37 -5.94
N MET A 96 26.01 -15.22 -5.97
CA MET A 96 25.43 -13.93 -6.35
C MET A 96 24.98 -13.92 -7.82
N VAL A 97 25.76 -14.48 -8.75
CA VAL A 97 25.38 -14.59 -10.16
C VAL A 97 24.15 -15.51 -10.32
N GLU A 98 24.13 -16.67 -9.65
CA GLU A 98 22.99 -17.58 -9.64
C GLU A 98 21.73 -16.88 -9.07
N LEU A 99 21.88 -16.12 -7.97
CA LEU A 99 20.81 -15.35 -7.34
C LEU A 99 20.29 -14.23 -8.25
N ILE A 100 21.16 -13.55 -9.00
CA ILE A 100 20.78 -12.49 -9.95
C ILE A 100 19.97 -13.09 -11.10
N VAL A 101 20.41 -14.22 -11.65
CA VAL A 101 19.70 -14.93 -12.72
C VAL A 101 18.33 -15.40 -12.24
N GLU A 102 18.26 -15.99 -11.04
CA GLU A 102 17.01 -16.44 -10.43
C GLU A 102 16.07 -15.27 -10.14
N LYS A 103 16.59 -14.15 -9.60
CA LYS A 103 15.82 -12.93 -9.36
C LYS A 103 15.21 -12.38 -10.64
N GLU A 104 15.95 -12.34 -11.75
CA GLU A 104 15.42 -11.88 -13.04
C GLU A 104 14.36 -12.83 -13.61
N LYS A 105 14.55 -14.14 -13.46
CA LYS A 105 13.53 -15.15 -13.82
C LYS A 105 12.25 -14.94 -13.01
N LEU A 106 12.36 -14.80 -11.69
CA LEU A 106 11.23 -14.56 -10.78
C LEU A 106 10.56 -13.22 -11.05
N ARG A 107 11.32 -12.18 -11.41
CA ARG A 107 10.78 -10.87 -11.79
C ARG A 107 9.88 -10.98 -13.02
N LYS A 108 10.33 -11.67 -14.06
CA LYS A 108 9.53 -11.92 -15.28
C LYS A 108 8.26 -12.73 -14.97
N GLN A 109 8.40 -13.79 -14.18
CA GLN A 109 7.26 -14.62 -13.76
C GLN A 109 6.25 -13.83 -12.90
N ASN A 110 6.71 -12.96 -12.00
CA ASN A 110 5.85 -12.10 -11.19
C ASN A 110 5.10 -11.06 -12.03
N VAL A 111 5.75 -10.48 -13.04
CA VAL A 111 5.07 -9.56 -13.97
C VAL A 111 3.95 -10.29 -14.72
N ALA A 112 4.24 -11.47 -15.27
CA ALA A 112 3.23 -12.28 -15.96
C ALA A 112 2.06 -12.66 -15.02
N ARG A 113 2.37 -13.15 -13.82
CA ARG A 113 1.35 -13.55 -12.82
C ARG A 113 0.50 -12.36 -12.38
N ARG A 114 1.06 -11.16 -12.22
CA ARG A 114 0.30 -9.95 -11.92
C ARG A 114 -0.66 -9.57 -13.04
N THR A 115 -0.24 -9.73 -14.30
CA THR A 115 -1.13 -9.51 -15.45
C THR A 115 -2.29 -10.50 -15.44
N ASP A 116 -2.05 -11.77 -15.09
CA ASP A 116 -3.12 -12.77 -15.01
C ASP A 116 -4.06 -12.53 -13.83
N VAL A 117 -3.54 -12.12 -12.66
CA VAL A 117 -4.37 -11.69 -11.52
C VAL A 117 -5.23 -10.48 -11.89
N GLN A 118 -4.67 -9.47 -12.55
CA GLN A 118 -5.45 -8.32 -13.02
C GLN A 118 -6.57 -8.71 -13.99
N ARG A 119 -6.32 -9.67 -14.89
CA ARG A 119 -7.36 -10.22 -15.77
C ARG A 119 -8.44 -10.95 -14.99
N HIS A 120 -8.04 -11.77 -14.02
CA HIS A 120 -8.96 -12.52 -13.18
C HIS A 120 -9.81 -11.59 -12.29
N ASP A 121 -9.23 -10.53 -11.74
CA ASP A 121 -9.95 -9.52 -10.95
C ASP A 121 -10.93 -8.72 -11.80
N ALA A 122 -10.55 -8.37 -13.03
CA ALA A 122 -11.45 -7.73 -13.99
C ALA A 122 -12.62 -8.66 -14.35
N PHE A 123 -12.33 -9.94 -14.60
CA PHE A 123 -13.35 -10.94 -14.87
C PHE A 123 -14.28 -11.16 -13.66
N ARG A 124 -13.72 -11.27 -12.44
CA ARG A 124 -14.49 -11.42 -11.20
C ARG A 124 -15.40 -10.21 -10.95
N LYS A 125 -14.93 -8.99 -11.22
CA LYS A 125 -15.78 -7.78 -11.13
C LYS A 125 -16.95 -7.84 -12.10
N GLU A 126 -16.71 -8.28 -13.33
CA GLU A 126 -17.78 -8.42 -14.33
C GLU A 126 -18.80 -9.49 -13.93
N VAL A 127 -18.33 -10.64 -13.41
CA VAL A 127 -19.19 -11.71 -12.89
C VAL A 127 -20.00 -11.24 -11.68
N MET A 128 -19.39 -10.52 -10.72
CA MET A 128 -20.13 -9.96 -9.58
C MET A 128 -21.15 -8.92 -10.00
N ASN A 129 -20.85 -8.10 -11.02
CA ASN A 129 -21.84 -7.18 -11.60
C ASN A 129 -23.01 -7.95 -12.25
N ALA A 130 -22.73 -9.02 -13.00
CA ALA A 130 -23.76 -9.86 -13.60
C ALA A 130 -24.63 -10.56 -12.53
N VAL A 131 -24.02 -11.11 -11.48
CA VAL A 131 -24.72 -11.72 -10.35
C VAL A 131 -25.58 -10.68 -9.62
N ARG A 132 -25.07 -9.47 -9.39
CA ARG A 132 -25.82 -8.38 -8.75
C ARG A 132 -27.02 -7.91 -9.59
N LEU A 133 -26.89 -7.91 -10.92
CA LEU A 133 -28.00 -7.62 -11.83
C LEU A 133 -29.07 -8.71 -11.79
N LEU A 134 -28.67 -9.97 -11.63
CA LEU A 134 -29.59 -11.11 -11.50
C LEU A 134 -30.26 -11.16 -10.11
N SER A 135 -29.53 -10.87 -9.03
CA SER A 135 -30.07 -10.83 -7.66
C SER A 135 -31.01 -9.65 -7.41
N ASN A 136 -30.88 -8.55 -8.16
CA ASN A 136 -31.82 -7.43 -8.09
C ASN A 136 -33.23 -7.80 -8.59
N GLU A 137 -33.39 -8.85 -9.40
CA GLU A 137 -34.71 -9.39 -9.78
C GLU A 137 -35.30 -10.32 -8.71
N GLU A 138 -34.48 -10.91 -7.85
CA GLU A 138 -34.92 -11.81 -6.75
C GLU A 138 -35.13 -11.10 -5.40
N SER A 139 -34.62 -9.87 -5.24
CA SER A 139 -34.71 -9.09 -3.99
C SER A 139 -36.10 -8.53 -3.62
N LEU A 140 -37.20 -9.06 -4.19
CA LEU A 140 -38.56 -8.80 -3.71
C LEU A 140 -39.03 -9.80 -2.64
N ILE A 141 -38.21 -10.79 -2.25
CA ILE A 141 -38.61 -11.78 -1.25
C ILE A 141 -37.53 -11.91 -0.16
N HIS A 142 -37.89 -11.40 1.02
CA HIS A 142 -37.36 -11.68 2.37
C HIS A 142 -36.14 -10.89 2.90
N ASN A 143 -36.47 -9.98 3.85
CA ASN A 143 -35.66 -9.66 5.03
C ASN A 143 -35.59 -10.87 5.97
N ASP A 144 -34.41 -11.15 6.54
CA ASP A 144 -34.23 -11.20 8.00
C ASP A 144 -32.75 -11.13 8.42
N GLY A 145 -32.48 -10.51 9.56
CA GLY A 145 -31.14 -10.21 10.08
C GLY A 145 -30.37 -11.42 10.59
N GLY A 146 -29.60 -12.08 9.71
CA GLY A 146 -28.65 -13.12 10.06
C GLY A 146 -27.21 -12.62 10.15
N MET A 147 -26.52 -12.95 11.24
CA MET A 147 -25.05 -12.80 11.35
C MET A 147 -24.37 -13.54 10.19
N ILE A 148 -23.55 -12.81 9.43
CA ILE A 148 -22.81 -13.37 8.31
C ILE A 148 -21.47 -13.88 8.84
N VAL A 149 -21.28 -15.19 8.86
CA VAL A 149 -19.97 -15.81 9.08
C VAL A 149 -19.22 -15.82 7.73
N PRO A 150 -18.02 -15.23 7.62
CA PRO A 150 -17.33 -15.13 6.33
C PRO A 150 -16.64 -16.43 5.89
N ASP A 151 -16.48 -16.55 4.56
CA ASP A 151 -16.13 -17.71 3.69
C ASP A 151 -14.92 -18.60 4.05
N LYS A 152 -14.17 -18.37 5.12
CA LYS A 152 -13.03 -19.22 5.51
C LYS A 152 -12.95 -19.37 7.02
N GLU A 153 -13.19 -20.59 7.50
CA GLU A 153 -13.01 -20.93 8.91
C GLU A 153 -11.54 -20.72 9.33
N PRO A 154 -11.29 -20.02 10.45
CA PRO A 154 -9.95 -19.92 11.01
C PRO A 154 -9.43 -21.32 11.39
N THR A 155 -8.11 -21.52 11.34
CA THR A 155 -7.49 -22.80 11.73
C THR A 155 -7.45 -23.04 13.24
N PHE A 156 -8.01 -22.12 14.02
CA PHE A 156 -8.05 -22.15 15.48
C PHE A 156 -9.45 -21.78 16.00
N ASP A 157 -9.79 -22.31 17.18
CA ASP A 157 -11.06 -22.02 17.83
C ASP A 157 -11.05 -20.61 18.44
N TYR A 158 -12.03 -19.78 18.08
CA TYR A 158 -12.17 -18.43 18.59
C TYR A 158 -13.49 -18.28 19.37
N HIS A 159 -13.39 -17.72 20.58
CA HIS A 159 -14.54 -17.31 21.39
C HIS A 159 -14.75 -15.79 21.26
N PRO A 160 -15.93 -15.34 20.78
CA PRO A 160 -16.24 -13.91 20.65
C PRO A 160 -16.04 -13.13 21.95
N LEU A 161 -15.55 -11.89 21.82
CA LEU A 161 -15.37 -10.96 22.94
C LEU A 161 -16.70 -10.34 23.37
N SER A 162 -16.87 -10.12 24.68
CA SER A 162 -17.95 -9.29 25.19
C SER A 162 -17.68 -7.81 24.90
N ILE A 163 -18.71 -6.97 24.99
CA ILE A 163 -18.56 -5.52 24.76
C ILE A 163 -17.66 -4.88 25.83
N GLU A 164 -17.70 -5.36 27.07
CA GLU A 164 -16.84 -4.90 28.17
C GLU A 164 -15.38 -5.19 27.86
N GLU A 165 -15.09 -6.35 27.30
CA GLU A 165 -13.73 -6.76 26.93
C GLU A 165 -13.21 -5.97 25.74
N VAL A 166 -14.07 -5.76 24.72
CA VAL A 166 -13.77 -4.87 23.61
C VAL A 166 -13.44 -3.46 24.12
N ASN A 167 -14.20 -2.94 25.08
CA ASN A 167 -13.97 -1.60 25.64
C ASN A 167 -12.72 -1.53 26.53
N ALA A 168 -12.30 -2.63 27.14
CA ALA A 168 -11.09 -2.70 27.96
C ALA A 168 -9.79 -2.73 27.13
N VAL A 169 -9.85 -3.11 25.85
CA VAL A 169 -8.67 -3.08 24.96
C VAL A 169 -8.23 -1.64 24.73
N LEU A 170 -6.93 -1.40 24.91
CA LEU A 170 -6.26 -0.11 24.67
C LEU A 170 -6.73 0.55 23.36
N TYR A 171 -6.83 1.88 23.39
CA TYR A 171 -7.32 2.67 22.26
C TYR A 171 -6.29 3.71 21.82
N PRO A 172 -5.42 3.39 20.84
CA PRO A 172 -4.37 4.27 20.34
C PRO A 172 -4.81 5.60 19.72
N LEU A 173 -6.11 5.80 19.49
CA LEU A 173 -6.65 7.09 19.05
C LEU A 173 -7.02 8.00 20.23
N ASP A 174 -7.05 7.46 21.46
CA ASP A 174 -7.29 8.22 22.66
C ASP A 174 -6.09 9.11 22.99
N LYS A 175 -6.38 10.35 23.39
CA LYS A 175 -5.38 11.34 23.75
C LYS A 175 -4.65 10.93 25.02
N GLU A 176 -5.34 10.33 25.99
CA GLU A 176 -4.74 9.88 27.24
C GLU A 176 -3.72 8.78 26.98
N PHE A 177 -4.08 7.79 26.17
CA PHE A 177 -3.15 6.75 25.72
C PHE A 177 -1.89 7.34 25.08
N MET A 178 -2.05 8.22 24.08
CA MET A 178 -0.92 8.82 23.36
C MET A 178 -0.04 9.70 24.26
N SER A 179 -0.61 10.32 25.30
CA SER A 179 0.15 11.16 26.24
C SER A 179 0.98 10.36 27.23
N ASN A 180 0.64 9.09 27.45
CA ASN A 180 1.34 8.18 28.34
C ASN A 180 2.49 7.42 27.65
N LEU A 181 2.61 7.52 26.33
CA LEU A 181 3.68 6.87 25.59
C LEU A 181 5.02 7.59 25.78
N PRO A 182 6.15 6.86 25.75
CA PRO A 182 7.47 7.46 25.72
C PRO A 182 7.62 8.46 24.56
N PRO A 183 8.37 9.56 24.75
CA PRO A 183 8.56 10.55 23.71
C PRO A 183 9.33 9.95 22.52
N VAL A 184 8.91 10.34 21.32
CA VAL A 184 9.61 10.02 20.07
C VAL A 184 10.43 11.22 19.60
N SER A 185 11.66 10.97 19.15
CA SER A 185 12.57 11.99 18.64
C SER A 185 12.69 11.88 17.12
N PHE A 186 12.81 13.01 16.43
CA PHE A 186 13.01 13.02 14.98
C PHE A 186 14.36 12.39 14.63
N ILE A 187 14.35 11.37 13.78
CA ILE A 187 15.57 10.64 13.38
C ILE A 187 15.93 10.81 11.90
N GLY A 188 15.03 11.39 11.10
CA GLY A 188 15.28 11.65 9.68
C GLY A 188 14.04 11.45 8.81
N ALA A 189 14.25 11.24 7.52
CA ALA A 189 13.17 11.03 6.56
C ALA A 189 13.41 9.78 5.69
N ILE A 190 12.36 9.01 5.44
CA ILE A 190 12.36 7.85 4.54
C ILE A 190 11.32 8.10 3.45
N LEU A 191 11.77 8.20 2.19
CA LEU A 191 10.88 8.35 1.02
C LEU A 191 9.89 9.53 1.17
N GLY A 192 10.35 10.62 1.79
CA GLY A 192 9.58 11.84 2.04
C GLY A 192 8.63 11.78 3.24
N TRP A 193 8.62 10.69 4.01
CA TRP A 193 7.98 10.62 5.32
C TRP A 193 8.97 11.03 6.40
N ASN A 194 8.58 11.94 7.29
CA ASN A 194 9.35 12.25 8.48
C ASN A 194 9.22 11.07 9.45
N VAL A 195 10.34 10.64 10.04
CA VAL A 195 10.40 9.49 10.92
C VAL A 195 10.84 9.96 12.30
N TYR A 196 10.04 9.61 13.29
CA TYR A 196 10.30 9.81 14.70
C TYR A 196 10.36 8.46 15.36
N ARG A 197 11.33 8.24 16.24
CA ARG A 197 11.52 6.96 16.92
C ARG A 197 11.69 7.21 18.41
N GLU A 198 11.11 6.33 19.22
CA GLU A 198 11.35 6.32 20.66
C GLU A 198 12.83 6.17 20.96
N GLU A 199 13.33 6.96 21.90
CA GLU A 199 14.67 6.80 22.44
C GLU A 199 14.69 5.53 23.29
N SER A 200 15.37 4.48 22.80
CA SER A 200 15.39 3.18 23.48
C SER A 200 15.94 3.30 24.90
N SER A 201 15.05 3.12 25.89
CA SER A 201 15.47 2.85 27.26
C SER A 201 16.16 1.48 27.30
N LEU A 202 17.43 1.45 27.70
CA LEU A 202 18.27 0.25 27.82
C LEU A 202 17.79 -0.75 28.90
N THR A 203 16.62 -0.55 29.50
CA THR A 203 16.14 -1.29 30.67
C THR A 203 15.12 -2.40 30.37
N ALA A 204 14.64 -2.55 29.13
CA ALA A 204 13.67 -3.58 28.78
C ALA A 204 14.33 -4.96 28.50
N SER A 205 13.72 -6.04 29.01
CA SER A 205 14.22 -7.42 28.86
C SER A 205 14.12 -7.99 27.44
N LEU A 206 13.27 -7.40 26.59
CA LEU A 206 13.13 -7.71 25.17
C LEU A 206 13.04 -6.39 24.39
N PRO A 207 13.68 -6.28 23.21
CA PRO A 207 13.68 -5.05 22.44
C PRO A 207 12.28 -4.76 21.89
N SER A 208 11.81 -3.52 22.01
CA SER A 208 10.63 -3.01 21.32
C SER A 208 11.03 -1.90 20.37
N THR A 209 10.14 -1.54 19.45
CA THR A 209 10.31 -0.36 18.62
C THR A 209 9.00 0.37 18.48
N HIS A 210 9.03 1.67 18.77
CA HIS A 210 7.97 2.63 18.55
C HIS A 210 8.42 3.61 17.48
N VAL A 211 7.63 3.76 16.41
CA VAL A 211 7.90 4.73 15.35
C VAL A 211 6.64 5.48 15.00
N GLN A 212 6.79 6.79 14.89
CA GLN A 212 5.80 7.67 14.29
C GLN A 212 6.32 8.16 12.94
N LEU A 213 5.52 8.02 11.90
CA LEU A 213 5.78 8.54 10.57
C LEU A 213 4.75 9.60 10.22
N THR A 214 5.20 10.76 9.74
CA THR A 214 4.30 11.86 9.37
C THR A 214 4.57 12.37 7.96
N LYS A 215 3.49 12.73 7.25
CA LYS A 215 3.58 13.35 5.93
C LYS A 215 2.30 14.11 5.57
N ARG A 216 2.47 15.23 4.87
CA ARG A 216 1.38 15.94 4.20
C ARG A 216 1.19 15.39 2.80
N LEU A 217 -0.03 15.00 2.45
CA LEU A 217 -0.38 14.41 1.16
C LEU A 217 -1.37 15.29 0.39
N HIS A 218 -1.22 15.33 -0.93
CA HIS A 218 -2.13 16.02 -1.84
C HIS A 218 -3.25 15.09 -2.30
N CYS A 219 -4.15 14.77 -1.37
CA CYS A 219 -5.42 14.12 -1.64
C CYS A 219 -6.50 14.66 -0.69
N SER A 220 -7.78 14.53 -1.09
CA SER A 220 -8.88 14.85 -0.17
C SER A 220 -9.02 13.76 0.88
N ILE A 221 -9.54 14.13 2.06
CA ILE A 221 -9.84 13.15 3.11
C ILE A 221 -10.82 12.08 2.63
N ALA A 222 -11.83 12.46 1.84
CA ALA A 222 -12.80 11.52 1.28
C ALA A 222 -12.13 10.46 0.38
N THR A 223 -11.18 10.89 -0.47
CA THR A 223 -10.40 9.98 -1.31
C THR A 223 -9.54 9.02 -0.48
N ALA A 224 -8.84 9.54 0.53
CA ALA A 224 -8.02 8.73 1.41
C ALA A 224 -8.85 7.69 2.17
N THR A 225 -10.02 8.08 2.68
CA THR A 225 -10.97 7.19 3.37
C THR A 225 -11.48 6.09 2.44
N GLN A 226 -12.01 6.47 1.27
CA GLN A 226 -12.59 5.53 0.32
C GLN A 226 -11.58 4.46 -0.09
N ILE A 227 -10.37 4.87 -0.47
CA ILE A 227 -9.32 3.94 -0.91
C ILE A 227 -8.87 3.03 0.24
N SER A 228 -8.75 3.56 1.46
CA SER A 228 -8.36 2.76 2.61
C SER A 228 -9.38 1.67 2.93
N LEU A 229 -10.68 1.97 2.75
CA LEU A 229 -11.76 0.99 2.89
C LEU A 229 -11.76 -0.04 1.75
N GLU A 230 -11.72 0.43 0.49
CA GLU A 230 -11.76 -0.45 -0.69
C GLU A 230 -10.53 -1.37 -0.82
N GLN A 231 -9.39 -0.96 -0.27
CA GLN A 231 -8.14 -1.72 -0.32
C GLN A 231 -7.73 -2.28 1.04
N GLY A 232 -8.66 -2.38 2.00
CA GLY A 232 -8.37 -2.81 3.38
C GLY A 232 -7.52 -4.08 3.43
N ASP A 233 -7.86 -5.11 2.67
CA ASP A 233 -7.11 -6.37 2.63
C ASP A 233 -5.65 -6.21 2.18
N ASN A 234 -5.39 -5.29 1.26
CA ASN A 234 -4.06 -5.05 0.70
C ASN A 234 -3.28 -3.96 1.46
N LEU A 235 -3.98 -3.08 2.17
CA LEU A 235 -3.44 -1.86 2.78
C LEU A 235 -3.64 -1.80 4.30
N ARG A 236 -4.00 -2.90 4.95
CA ARG A 236 -4.03 -3.00 6.40
C ARG A 236 -2.63 -3.16 7.01
N PRO A 237 -2.23 -2.33 7.99
CA PRO A 237 -0.98 -2.49 8.72
C PRO A 237 -0.74 -3.91 9.25
N LEU A 238 0.51 -4.36 9.22
CA LEU A 238 0.92 -5.61 9.87
C LEU A 238 1.54 -5.25 11.23
N LEU A 239 0.87 -5.63 12.32
CA LEU A 239 1.25 -5.29 13.70
C LEU A 239 2.51 -6.03 14.16
N ALA A 240 2.64 -7.28 13.74
CA ALA A 240 3.81 -8.11 13.98
C ALA A 240 4.21 -8.77 12.66
N THR A 241 5.50 -8.77 12.34
CA THR A 241 6.05 -9.50 11.20
C THR A 241 7.15 -10.43 11.70
N PRO A 242 7.12 -11.74 11.38
CA PRO A 242 8.17 -12.66 11.81
C PRO A 242 9.53 -12.36 11.17
N ILE A 243 10.62 -12.83 11.78
CA ILE A 243 11.95 -12.76 11.16
C ILE A 243 11.94 -13.52 9.82
N GLY A 244 12.61 -12.95 8.82
CA GLY A 244 12.72 -13.54 7.47
C GLY A 244 11.49 -13.30 6.59
N TRP A 245 10.40 -12.76 7.12
CA TRP A 245 9.28 -12.30 6.31
C TRP A 245 9.59 -10.97 5.66
N SER A 246 9.39 -10.87 4.35
CA SER A 246 9.52 -9.61 3.62
C SER A 246 8.20 -9.11 3.10
N VAL A 247 8.18 -7.85 2.69
CA VAL A 247 7.06 -7.23 2.00
C VAL A 247 6.57 -8.04 0.78
N ALA A 248 7.45 -8.79 0.12
CA ALA A 248 7.07 -9.65 -1.02
C ALA A 248 6.19 -10.84 -0.58
N CYS A 249 6.25 -11.23 0.69
CA CYS A 249 5.45 -12.31 1.25
C CYS A 249 4.04 -11.85 1.68
N ARG A 250 3.74 -10.53 1.69
CA ARG A 250 2.44 -10.00 2.15
C ARG A 250 1.21 -10.70 1.56
N PRO A 251 1.15 -11.05 0.25
CA PRO A 251 0.00 -11.76 -0.32
C PRO A 251 -0.23 -13.17 0.26
N LYS A 252 0.73 -13.70 1.04
CA LYS A 252 0.62 -14.98 1.73
C LYS A 252 0.03 -14.85 3.14
N VAL A 253 -0.08 -13.63 3.68
CA VAL A 253 -0.75 -13.40 4.97
C VAL A 253 -2.24 -13.61 4.74
N SER A 254 -2.86 -14.47 5.53
CA SER A 254 -4.32 -14.59 5.55
C SER A 254 -4.90 -13.72 6.66
N THR A 255 -5.94 -12.97 6.31
CA THR A 255 -6.71 -12.14 7.23
C THR A 255 -8.11 -12.73 7.34
N HIS A 256 -8.57 -12.95 8.56
CA HIS A 256 -9.91 -13.45 8.85
C HIS A 256 -10.63 -12.48 9.78
N VAL A 257 -11.88 -12.15 9.45
CA VAL A 257 -12.78 -11.47 10.39
C VAL A 257 -13.33 -12.53 11.33
N LEU A 258 -13.09 -12.37 12.62
CA LEU A 258 -13.53 -13.30 13.67
C LEU A 258 -14.82 -12.85 14.35
N GLN A 259 -15.01 -11.54 14.49
CA GLN A 259 -16.20 -10.94 15.08
C GLN A 259 -16.40 -9.52 14.53
N GLU A 260 -17.60 -9.23 14.05
CA GLU A 260 -18.05 -7.85 13.81
C GLU A 260 -18.76 -7.36 15.07
N VAL A 261 -18.18 -6.40 15.77
CA VAL A 261 -18.79 -5.81 16.98
C VAL A 261 -19.81 -4.75 16.57
N ASN A 262 -19.42 -3.90 15.61
CA ASN A 262 -20.27 -2.94 14.90
C ASN A 262 -19.59 -2.54 13.58
N ALA A 263 -20.18 -1.58 12.84
CA ALA A 263 -19.68 -1.16 11.54
C ALA A 263 -18.26 -0.58 11.58
N GLU A 264 -17.84 -0.03 12.71
CA GLU A 264 -16.54 0.60 12.90
C GLU A 264 -15.57 -0.23 13.75
N CYS A 265 -15.94 -1.42 14.20
CA CYS A 265 -15.19 -2.21 15.15
C CYS A 265 -15.27 -3.71 14.83
N CYS A 266 -14.12 -4.30 14.49
CA CYS A 266 -14.03 -5.73 14.20
C CYS A 266 -12.83 -6.38 14.91
N VAL A 267 -13.03 -7.63 15.32
CA VAL A 267 -11.95 -8.52 15.75
C VAL A 267 -11.52 -9.33 14.55
N MET A 268 -10.23 -9.33 14.27
CA MET A 268 -9.63 -10.01 13.14
C MET A 268 -8.43 -10.83 13.57
N ALA A 269 -7.99 -11.74 12.71
CA ALA A 269 -6.73 -12.44 12.88
C ALA A 269 -5.87 -12.41 11.61
N HIS A 270 -4.57 -12.26 11.81
CA HIS A 270 -3.57 -12.46 10.78
C HIS A 270 -2.82 -13.76 11.00
N THR A 271 -2.58 -14.50 9.92
CA THR A 271 -1.77 -15.71 9.91
C THR A 271 -0.65 -15.60 8.89
N PHE A 272 0.57 -15.87 9.34
CA PHE A 272 1.80 -15.86 8.56
C PHE A 272 2.24 -17.31 8.34
N PRO A 273 2.04 -17.88 7.15
CA PRO A 273 2.50 -19.24 6.86
C PRO A 273 4.03 -19.35 6.82
N GLY A 274 4.58 -20.41 7.39
CA GLY A 274 6.02 -20.67 7.31
C GLY A 274 6.41 -21.91 8.11
N PRO A 275 7.71 -22.21 8.21
CA PRO A 275 8.21 -23.29 9.07
C PRO A 275 7.80 -23.11 10.54
N LEU A 276 7.53 -21.87 10.94
CA LEU A 276 6.85 -21.50 12.17
C LEU A 276 5.66 -20.63 11.75
N THR A 277 4.43 -21.14 11.88
CA THR A 277 3.22 -20.37 11.61
C THR A 277 3.09 -19.31 12.70
N CYS A 278 2.93 -18.04 12.33
CA CYS A 278 2.70 -16.97 13.30
C CYS A 278 1.25 -16.48 13.21
N HIS A 279 0.55 -16.40 14.34
CA HIS A 279 -0.78 -15.82 14.44
C HIS A 279 -0.79 -14.61 15.37
N TYR A 280 -1.72 -13.70 15.12
CA TYR A 280 -2.20 -12.79 16.15
C TYR A 280 -3.64 -12.40 15.89
N VAL A 281 -4.39 -12.23 16.98
CA VAL A 281 -5.72 -11.64 16.99
C VAL A 281 -5.59 -10.17 17.33
N PHE A 282 -6.34 -9.32 16.64
CA PHE A 282 -6.32 -7.89 16.88
C PHE A 282 -7.71 -7.27 16.76
N LEU A 283 -7.91 -6.18 17.48
CA LEU A 283 -9.08 -5.34 17.42
C LEU A 283 -8.79 -4.15 16.50
N GLU A 284 -9.56 -4.02 15.43
CA GLU A 284 -9.54 -2.87 14.53
C GLU A 284 -10.71 -1.94 14.87
N ARG A 285 -10.42 -0.65 15.04
CA ARG A 285 -11.42 0.39 15.25
C ARG A 285 -11.21 1.54 14.27
N VAL A 286 -12.30 1.99 13.67
CA VAL A 286 -12.36 3.18 12.83
C VAL A 286 -13.13 4.26 13.60
N ALA A 287 -12.68 5.50 13.54
CA ALA A 287 -13.41 6.61 14.13
C ALA A 287 -13.31 7.84 13.24
N GLN A 288 -14.40 8.59 13.13
CA GLN A 288 -14.45 9.86 12.41
C GLN A 288 -14.97 10.92 13.35
N TRP A 289 -14.30 12.08 13.35
CA TRP A 289 -14.72 13.21 14.17
C TRP A 289 -14.34 14.54 13.50
N GLU A 290 -15.01 15.61 13.91
CA GLU A 290 -14.70 16.97 13.50
C GLU A 290 -13.83 17.65 14.57
N LEU A 291 -12.80 18.35 14.11
CA LEU A 291 -11.98 19.19 14.96
C LEU A 291 -12.74 20.48 15.34
N PRO A 292 -12.32 21.18 16.41
CA PRO A 292 -12.97 22.43 16.83
C PRO A 292 -13.05 23.52 15.76
N ASP A 293 -12.18 23.46 14.75
CA ASP A 293 -12.13 24.36 13.60
C ASP A 293 -12.97 23.88 12.39
N GLY A 294 -13.75 22.81 12.57
CA GLY A 294 -14.62 22.23 11.54
C GLY A 294 -13.93 21.28 10.56
N ARG A 295 -12.61 21.07 10.68
CA ARG A 295 -11.88 20.13 9.81
C ARG A 295 -12.17 18.69 10.20
N LYS A 296 -12.28 17.81 9.21
CA LYS A 296 -12.55 16.39 9.47
C LYS A 296 -11.27 15.64 9.84
N LYS A 297 -11.42 14.64 10.70
CA LYS A 297 -10.35 13.71 11.06
C LYS A 297 -10.87 12.29 11.04
N LEU A 298 -10.11 11.41 10.38
CA LEU A 298 -10.30 9.97 10.38
C LEU A 298 -9.20 9.34 11.22
N GLY A 299 -9.56 8.38 12.06
CA GLY A 299 -8.67 7.53 12.80
C GLY A 299 -8.93 6.06 12.47
N LEU A 300 -7.85 5.30 12.29
CA LEU A 300 -7.82 3.84 12.32
C LEU A 300 -6.92 3.44 13.48
N SER A 301 -7.34 2.48 14.30
CA SER A 301 -6.47 1.84 15.27
C SER A 301 -6.58 0.34 15.19
N MET A 302 -5.47 -0.32 15.49
CA MET A 302 -5.35 -1.77 15.50
C MET A 302 -4.55 -2.15 16.75
N ASN A 303 -5.05 -3.07 17.56
CA ASN A 303 -4.37 -3.52 18.77
C ASN A 303 -4.37 -5.04 18.83
N VAL A 304 -3.20 -5.65 18.99
CA VAL A 304 -3.11 -7.06 19.31
C VAL A 304 -3.77 -7.29 20.67
N ILE A 305 -4.64 -8.29 20.73
CA ILE A 305 -5.32 -8.71 21.94
C ILE A 305 -4.53 -9.92 22.45
N ASP A 306 -3.95 -9.84 23.65
CA ASP A 306 -3.30 -11.00 24.25
C ASP A 306 -4.37 -12.05 24.56
N SER A 307 -4.44 -13.07 23.70
CA SER A 307 -5.40 -14.17 23.82
C SER A 307 -4.86 -15.37 24.59
N THR A 308 -3.70 -15.26 25.27
CA THR A 308 -3.28 -16.28 26.23
C THR A 308 -3.95 -15.96 27.57
N VAL A 309 -4.98 -16.68 28.02
CA VAL A 309 -4.88 -18.04 28.58
C VAL A 309 -6.25 -18.79 28.60
N SER A 310 -7.34 -18.24 28.06
CA SER A 310 -8.68 -18.84 28.26
C SER A 310 -9.62 -18.91 27.05
N ARG A 311 -9.21 -18.46 25.85
CA ARG A 311 -10.15 -18.30 24.70
C ARG A 311 -9.73 -18.88 23.37
N LEU A 312 -8.46 -19.25 23.22
CA LEU A 312 -8.06 -20.30 22.30
C LEU A 312 -8.16 -21.57 23.14
N SER A 313 -9.07 -22.48 22.81
CA SER A 313 -9.29 -23.68 23.62
C SER A 313 -7.93 -24.33 23.90
N SER A 314 -7.69 -24.76 25.14
CA SER A 314 -6.49 -25.52 25.56
C SER A 314 -6.40 -26.90 24.90
N THR A 315 -7.00 -27.04 23.73
CA THR A 315 -7.01 -28.17 22.84
C THR A 315 -6.36 -27.69 21.55
N ASP A 316 -5.03 -27.58 21.57
CA ASP A 316 -4.12 -27.75 20.42
C ASP A 316 -4.30 -29.16 19.76
N VAL A 317 -5.52 -29.70 19.77
CA VAL A 317 -5.88 -31.09 19.42
C VAL A 317 -6.66 -31.15 18.10
N ARG A 318 -6.94 -30.01 17.45
CA ARG A 318 -7.05 -30.00 15.98
C ARG A 318 -5.67 -29.87 15.34
N THR A 319 -4.77 -30.77 15.73
CA THR A 319 -3.42 -30.92 15.17
C THR A 319 -3.50 -31.51 13.76
N HIS A 320 -3.86 -30.68 12.79
CA HIS A 320 -3.57 -30.91 11.38
C HIS A 320 -2.67 -29.82 10.78
N GLU A 321 -2.25 -28.81 11.56
CA GLU A 321 -1.23 -27.86 11.09
C GLU A 321 0.15 -28.54 11.06
N PRO A 322 0.83 -28.56 9.90
CA PRO A 322 2.11 -29.27 9.75
C PRO A 322 3.28 -28.56 10.44
N ASN A 323 3.13 -27.31 10.88
CA ASN A 323 4.20 -26.48 11.41
C ASN A 323 3.88 -26.03 12.86
N PRO A 324 4.90 -25.84 13.71
CA PRO A 324 4.72 -25.24 15.03
C PRO A 324 4.09 -23.84 14.92
N ILE A 325 3.29 -23.48 15.92
CA ILE A 325 2.54 -22.22 15.97
C ILE A 325 3.17 -21.26 17.00
N LYS A 326 3.31 -19.99 16.63
CA LYS A 326 3.73 -18.88 17.49
C LYS A 326 2.65 -17.80 17.53
N TRP A 327 2.25 -17.39 18.72
CA TRP A 327 1.32 -16.28 18.91
C TRP A 327 2.06 -14.99 19.23
N ALA A 328 1.84 -13.93 18.45
CA ALA A 328 2.22 -12.59 18.86
C ALA A 328 1.15 -12.03 19.79
N LYS A 329 1.58 -11.53 20.95
CA LYS A 329 0.71 -11.14 22.07
C LYS A 329 0.54 -9.63 22.23
N GLU A 330 1.45 -8.88 21.62
CA GLU A 330 1.61 -7.45 21.86
C GLU A 330 1.91 -6.76 20.53
N GLY A 331 1.34 -5.56 20.36
CA GLY A 331 1.56 -4.73 19.20
C GLY A 331 0.35 -3.83 18.96
N TRP A 332 0.57 -2.62 18.48
CA TRP A 332 -0.51 -1.74 18.10
C TRP A 332 -0.06 -0.79 16.99
N ALA A 333 -1.02 -0.32 16.21
CA ALA A 333 -0.82 0.72 15.21
C ALA A 333 -2.01 1.67 15.22
N SER A 334 -1.75 2.93 14.92
CA SER A 334 -2.77 3.94 14.66
C SER A 334 -2.42 4.73 13.40
N VAL A 335 -3.46 5.13 12.67
CA VAL A 335 -3.35 6.01 11.52
C VAL A 335 -4.36 7.12 11.73
N THR A 336 -3.89 8.37 11.69
CA THR A 336 -4.80 9.52 11.66
C THR A 336 -4.59 10.32 10.40
N ILE A 337 -5.71 10.66 9.74
CA ILE A 337 -5.76 11.46 8.53
C ILE A 337 -6.57 12.69 8.88
N THR A 338 -5.91 13.84 8.90
CA THR A 338 -6.51 15.11 9.28
C THR A 338 -6.64 15.99 8.06
N GLU A 339 -7.83 16.51 7.80
CA GLU A 339 -8.06 17.48 6.74
C GLU A 339 -7.25 18.75 7.01
N VAL A 340 -6.60 19.27 5.97
CA VAL A 340 -5.93 20.57 5.98
C VAL A 340 -6.75 21.55 5.13
N ASP A 341 -7.08 21.11 3.92
CA ASP A 341 -7.97 21.78 2.98
C ASP A 341 -8.68 20.73 2.10
N ALA A 342 -9.51 21.18 1.17
CA ALA A 342 -10.31 20.31 0.30
C ALA A 342 -9.50 19.27 -0.52
N THR A 343 -8.20 19.47 -0.68
CA THR A 343 -7.31 18.65 -1.51
C THR A 343 -6.06 18.15 -0.79
N THR A 344 -5.94 18.43 0.51
CA THR A 344 -4.72 18.16 1.26
C THR A 344 -5.06 17.59 2.63
N VAL A 345 -4.31 16.56 3.03
CA VAL A 345 -4.42 15.93 4.36
C VAL A 345 -3.06 15.81 5.02
N ASP A 346 -3.04 15.89 6.35
CA ASP A 346 -1.91 15.50 7.18
C ASP A 346 -2.13 14.08 7.69
N VAL A 347 -1.15 13.21 7.45
CA VAL A 347 -1.18 11.81 7.86
C VAL A 347 -0.15 11.58 8.95
N VAL A 348 -0.60 10.99 10.05
CA VAL A 348 0.26 10.49 11.13
C VAL A 348 0.01 8.99 11.24
N TYR A 349 1.06 8.22 11.05
CA TYR A 349 1.08 6.79 11.28
C TYR A 349 1.94 6.50 12.51
N ASP A 350 1.40 5.78 13.47
CA ASP A 350 2.08 5.46 14.70
C ASP A 350 2.02 3.96 14.92
N GLN A 351 3.16 3.32 15.20
CA GLN A 351 3.20 1.89 15.41
C GLN A 351 4.24 1.50 16.45
N TRP A 352 3.81 0.57 17.30
CA TRP A 352 4.67 -0.10 18.26
C TRP A 352 4.57 -1.61 18.08
N ALA A 353 5.72 -2.27 18.15
CA ALA A 353 5.79 -3.71 18.16
C ALA A 353 6.93 -4.22 19.03
N ARG A 354 6.69 -5.38 19.65
CA ARG A 354 7.73 -6.14 20.30
C ARG A 354 8.61 -6.84 19.26
N CYS A 355 9.91 -6.73 19.45
CA CYS A 355 10.92 -7.25 18.54
C CYS A 355 11.76 -8.34 19.23
N GLU A 356 12.44 -9.15 18.42
CA GLU A 356 13.28 -10.25 18.92
C GLU A 356 14.74 -9.82 19.06
N SER A 357 15.14 -8.80 18.30
CA SER A 357 16.48 -8.21 18.33
C SER A 357 16.42 -6.77 17.82
N LYS A 358 17.50 -6.02 18.02
CA LYS A 358 17.66 -4.68 17.43
C LYS A 358 17.61 -4.72 15.89
N LEU A 359 18.22 -5.73 15.28
CA LEU A 359 18.16 -5.92 13.83
C LEU A 359 16.72 -6.17 13.35
N HIS A 360 15.95 -6.94 14.11
CA HIS A 360 14.53 -7.15 13.81
C HIS A 360 13.75 -5.83 13.92
N ALA A 361 14.02 -5.02 14.96
CA ALA A 361 13.41 -3.70 15.13
C ALA A 361 13.69 -2.76 13.94
N ASP A 362 14.94 -2.66 13.49
CA ASP A 362 15.30 -1.81 12.36
C ASP A 362 14.65 -2.29 11.05
N TYR A 363 14.53 -3.61 10.90
CA TYR A 363 13.89 -4.22 9.75
C TYR A 363 12.39 -3.94 9.68
N VAL A 364 11.65 -4.08 10.80
CA VAL A 364 10.20 -3.80 10.80
C VAL A 364 9.90 -2.34 10.53
N VAL A 365 10.73 -1.41 11.00
CA VAL A 365 10.59 0.02 10.70
C VAL A 365 10.71 0.29 9.20
N ALA A 366 11.67 -0.35 8.52
CA ALA A 366 11.79 -0.25 7.07
C ALA A 366 10.55 -0.81 6.36
N GLN A 367 9.94 -1.89 6.86
CA GLN A 367 8.71 -2.44 6.30
C GLN A 367 7.51 -1.51 6.48
N TRP A 368 7.38 -0.87 7.63
CA TRP A 368 6.29 0.09 7.91
C TRP A 368 6.39 1.31 6.99
N ALA A 369 7.59 1.84 6.77
CA ALA A 369 7.81 2.90 5.79
C ALA A 369 7.47 2.45 4.36
N GLN A 370 7.87 1.24 3.95
CA GLN A 370 7.51 0.69 2.63
C GLN A 370 6.00 0.45 2.48
N PHE A 371 5.31 0.11 3.57
CA PHE A 371 3.86 0.00 3.60
C PHE A 371 3.22 1.38 3.34
N LEU A 372 3.60 2.40 4.09
CA LEU A 372 3.05 3.75 3.95
C LEU A 372 3.29 4.36 2.57
N VAL A 373 4.47 4.14 2.00
CA VAL A 373 4.77 4.63 0.64
C VAL A 373 3.88 3.97 -0.41
N ARG A 374 3.54 2.69 -0.24
CA ARG A 374 2.59 2.02 -1.14
C ARG A 374 1.18 2.53 -0.95
N TRP A 375 0.75 2.75 0.29
CA TRP A 375 -0.54 3.36 0.56
C TRP A 375 -0.62 4.77 -0.06
N GLU A 376 0.40 5.61 0.14
CA GLU A 376 0.54 6.94 -0.47
C GLU A 376 0.42 6.88 -2.00
N GLN A 377 1.13 5.95 -2.65
CA GLN A 377 1.08 5.80 -4.11
C GLN A 377 -0.31 5.49 -4.66
N ILE A 378 -1.23 4.97 -3.82
CA ILE A 378 -2.60 4.66 -4.20
C ILE A 378 -3.52 5.84 -3.87
N VAL A 379 -3.39 6.45 -2.69
CA VAL A 379 -4.27 7.57 -2.26
C VAL A 379 -3.93 8.91 -2.90
N ALA A 380 -2.65 9.15 -3.14
CA ALA A 380 -2.09 10.35 -3.73
C ALA A 380 -1.12 9.96 -4.85
N PRO A 381 -1.62 9.28 -5.91
CA PRO A 381 -0.77 8.82 -6.98
C PRO A 381 -0.05 10.02 -7.59
N PHE A 382 1.26 9.92 -7.73
CA PHE A 382 2.04 10.93 -8.43
C PHE A 382 1.43 11.13 -9.81
N ARG A 383 0.79 12.28 -10.01
CA ARG A 383 0.28 12.71 -11.30
C ARG A 383 1.48 13.09 -12.18
N PHE A 384 2.24 12.08 -12.63
CA PHE A 384 3.20 12.25 -13.74
C PHE A 384 2.47 12.55 -15.08
N LEU A 385 1.13 12.52 -15.06
CA LEU A 385 0.23 12.82 -16.15
C LEU A 385 -1.04 13.49 -15.61
N THR A 386 -1.04 14.82 -15.52
CA THR A 386 -2.27 15.60 -15.68
C THR A 386 -2.17 16.39 -16.97
N ARG A 387 -3.12 16.11 -17.87
CA ARG A 387 -3.52 16.99 -18.97
C ARG A 387 -4.89 17.55 -18.62
#